data_AF-A0A1M6T5V3-F1
#
_entry.id   AF-A0A1M6T5V3-F1
#
_cell.length_a   1.000
_cell.length_b   1.000
_cell.length_c   1.000
_cell.angle_alpha   90.00
_cell.angle_beta   90.00
_cell.angle_gamma   90.00
#
_symmetry.space_group_name_H-M   'P 1'
#
loop_
_entity.id
_entity.type
_entity.pdbx_description
1 polymer ?
#
loop_
_entity_poly.entity_id
_entity_poly.type
_entity_poly.pdbx_seq_one_letter_code
_entity_poly.pdbx_strand_id
1 'polypeptide(L)'
;MSKAKFERTKPHVNIGTIGHVDHGKTTLTAAITMVLAQKGFAQASKYDEIDKAPEEKERGITINTSHVEYETENRHYAHVDCPGHADYVKNMITGAAQMDGAILVVSAADGPMPQTREHILLASRVGVQYIVVFLNKADMVDDPELIELVEMEIREMLSEYGFDGDNAPITCGSALEAVNNPTDPEKSK
;
A
#
# COMPACT_ATOMS: atom_id res chain seq x y z
N MET A 1 -0.91 31.76 -2.72
CA MET A 1 -2.18 31.63 -1.99
C MET A 1 -1.90 30.80 -0.76
N SER A 2 -2.21 31.28 0.45
CA SER A 2 -2.09 30.46 1.66
C SER A 2 -3.02 29.27 1.51
N LYS A 3 -2.48 28.04 1.57
CA LYS A 3 -3.32 26.84 1.69
C LYS A 3 -4.33 27.09 2.81
N ALA A 4 -5.61 26.83 2.56
CA ALA A 4 -6.63 26.95 3.58
C ALA A 4 -6.18 26.17 4.83
N LYS A 5 -6.41 26.74 6.02
CA LYS A 5 -6.02 26.10 7.27
C LYS A 5 -6.79 24.78 7.38
N PHE A 6 -6.08 23.67 7.32
CA PHE A 6 -6.68 22.34 7.40
C PHE A 6 -7.37 22.17 8.76
N GLU A 7 -8.67 21.91 8.77
CA GLU A 7 -9.44 21.65 9.98
C GLU A 7 -9.41 20.15 10.29
N ARG A 8 -8.81 19.78 11.43
CA ARG A 8 -8.76 18.39 11.90
C ARG A 8 -10.09 18.01 12.56
N THR A 9 -11.08 17.63 11.75
CA THR A 9 -12.41 17.23 12.22
C THR A 9 -12.52 15.74 12.56
N LYS A 10 -11.60 14.91 12.03
CA LYS A 10 -11.56 13.45 12.21
C LYS A 10 -10.26 12.99 12.89
N PRO A 11 -10.27 11.84 13.59
CA PRO A 11 -9.04 11.20 14.06
C PRO A 11 -8.07 10.99 12.89
N HIS A 12 -6.80 11.32 13.12
CA HIS A 12 -5.75 11.23 12.12
C HIS A 12 -4.91 9.97 12.33
N VAL A 13 -4.60 9.25 11.27
CA VAL A 13 -3.76 8.05 11.30
C VAL A 13 -2.74 8.12 10.16
N ASN A 14 -1.47 7.87 10.47
CA ASN A 14 -0.42 7.74 9.48
C ASN A 14 -0.34 6.29 9.03
N ILE A 15 -0.43 6.06 7.73
CA ILE A 15 -0.29 4.73 7.13
C ILE A 15 0.65 4.78 5.94
N GLY A 16 1.01 3.62 5.40
CA GLY A 16 1.77 3.59 4.16
C GLY A 16 1.86 2.20 3.54
N THR A 17 2.21 2.16 2.25
CA THR A 17 2.39 0.93 1.49
C THR A 17 3.82 0.42 1.60
N ILE A 18 3.97 -0.87 1.89
CA ILE A 18 5.25 -1.58 1.91
C ILE A 18 5.13 -2.88 1.12
N GLY A 19 6.25 -3.48 0.72
CA GLY A 19 6.28 -4.73 -0.04
C GLY A 19 7.31 -4.67 -1.17
N HIS A 20 7.49 -5.81 -1.84
CA HIS A 20 8.48 -5.99 -2.89
C HIS A 20 8.29 -5.03 -4.08
N VAL A 21 9.36 -4.81 -4.84
CA VAL A 21 9.33 -4.06 -6.10
C VAL A 21 8.30 -4.69 -7.06
N ASP A 22 7.65 -3.87 -7.87
CA ASP A 22 6.64 -4.30 -8.86
C ASP A 22 5.39 -5.04 -8.35
N HIS A 23 5.20 -5.14 -7.02
CA HIS A 23 3.96 -5.67 -6.44
C HIS A 23 2.78 -4.67 -6.52
N GLY A 24 3.02 -3.43 -6.97
CA GLY A 24 1.96 -2.45 -7.26
C GLY A 24 1.56 -1.54 -6.10
N LYS A 25 2.50 -1.20 -5.21
CA LYS A 25 2.30 -0.24 -4.10
C LYS A 25 1.73 1.10 -4.59
N THR A 26 2.42 1.74 -5.52
CA THR A 26 2.05 3.05 -6.07
C THR A 26 0.72 2.99 -6.83
N THR A 27 0.47 1.90 -7.57
CA THR A 27 -0.82 1.66 -8.24
C THR A 27 -1.96 1.55 -7.23
N LEU A 28 -1.75 0.84 -6.12
CA LEU A 28 -2.74 0.73 -5.04
C LEU A 28 -2.98 2.09 -4.37
N THR A 29 -1.91 2.86 -4.12
CA THR A 29 -2.02 4.22 -3.57
C THR A 29 -2.86 5.12 -4.49
N ALA A 30 -2.62 5.07 -5.80
CA ALA A 30 -3.46 5.78 -6.78
C ALA A 30 -4.92 5.29 -6.74
N ALA A 31 -5.15 3.97 -6.75
CA ALA A 31 -6.48 3.36 -6.69
C ALA A 31 -7.30 3.86 -5.50
N ILE A 32 -6.69 3.87 -4.31
CA ILE A 32 -7.34 4.33 -3.06
C ILE A 32 -7.82 5.77 -3.21
N THR A 33 -6.95 6.67 -3.69
CA THR A 33 -7.33 8.08 -3.87
C THR A 33 -8.42 8.26 -4.92
N MET A 34 -8.39 7.49 -6.02
CA MET A 34 -9.39 7.57 -7.09
C MET A 34 -10.76 7.05 -6.64
N VAL A 35 -10.81 5.93 -5.91
CA VAL A 35 -12.05 5.37 -5.37
C VAL A 35 -12.65 6.29 -4.30
N LEU A 36 -11.84 6.83 -3.40
CA LEU A 36 -12.32 7.77 -2.37
C LEU A 36 -12.73 9.13 -2.94
N ALA A 37 -12.11 9.57 -4.04
CA ALA A 37 -12.52 10.79 -4.74
C ALA A 37 -13.94 10.70 -5.29
N GLN A 38 -14.42 9.51 -5.70
CA GLN A 38 -15.81 9.31 -6.12
C GLN A 38 -16.82 9.62 -5.00
N LYS A 39 -16.39 9.45 -3.75
CA LYS A 39 -17.20 9.74 -2.55
C LYS A 39 -16.95 11.15 -1.99
N GLY A 40 -16.10 11.95 -2.64
CA GLY A 40 -15.71 13.27 -2.18
C GLY A 40 -14.72 13.27 -1.00
N PHE A 41 -14.08 12.13 -0.72
CA PHE A 41 -13.17 11.96 0.42
C PHE A 41 -11.68 12.06 0.08
N ALA A 42 -11.34 12.33 -1.18
CA ALA A 42 -9.97 12.51 -1.62
C ALA A 42 -9.89 13.39 -2.87
N GLN A 43 -8.70 13.91 -3.15
CA GLN A 43 -8.34 14.35 -4.50
C GLN A 43 -7.68 13.17 -5.21
N ALA A 44 -8.24 12.76 -6.35
CA ALA A 44 -7.69 11.66 -7.14
C ALA A 44 -6.24 11.99 -7.53
N SER A 45 -5.31 11.11 -7.17
CA SER A 45 -3.89 11.21 -7.51
C SER A 45 -3.55 10.11 -8.50
N LYS A 46 -2.99 10.48 -9.64
CA LYS A 46 -2.56 9.49 -10.65
C LYS A 46 -1.20 8.90 -10.29
N TYR A 47 -0.91 7.72 -10.83
CA TYR A 47 0.41 7.07 -10.71
C TYR A 47 1.57 8.05 -10.96
N ASP A 48 1.51 8.78 -12.09
CA ASP A 48 2.54 9.75 -12.52
C ASP A 48 2.68 11.00 -11.64
N GLU A 49 1.71 11.22 -10.74
CA GLU A 49 1.71 12.32 -9.76
C GLU A 49 2.33 11.88 -8.43
N ILE A 50 2.29 10.57 -8.15
CA ILE A 50 2.94 9.93 -7.01
C ILE A 50 4.42 9.67 -7.35
N ASP A 51 4.70 8.97 -8.45
CA ASP A 51 6.05 8.78 -9.02
C ASP A 51 6.38 9.94 -9.98
N LYS A 52 6.59 11.12 -9.40
CA LYS A 52 6.74 12.37 -10.17
C LYS A 52 8.18 12.68 -10.58
N ALA A 53 9.19 12.08 -9.95
CA ALA A 53 10.57 12.43 -10.26
C ALA A 53 10.95 11.91 -11.66
N PRO A 54 11.73 12.66 -12.46
CA PRO A 54 12.14 12.21 -13.79
C PRO A 54 12.82 10.84 -13.78
N GLU A 55 13.64 10.57 -12.76
CA GLU A 55 14.34 9.30 -12.60
C GLU A 55 13.39 8.14 -12.25
N GLU A 56 12.32 8.40 -11.49
CA GLU A 56 11.27 7.40 -11.17
C GLU A 56 10.52 7.01 -12.44
N LYS A 57 10.16 7.98 -13.28
CA LYS A 57 9.48 7.74 -14.56
C LYS A 57 10.35 7.02 -15.58
N GLU A 58 11.64 7.31 -15.61
CA GLU A 58 12.59 6.66 -16.52
C GLU A 58 12.85 5.20 -16.11
N ARG A 59 12.93 4.93 -14.80
CA ARG A 59 13.23 3.60 -14.28
C ARG A 59 11.99 2.74 -13.98
N GLY A 60 10.81 3.35 -13.90
CA GLY A 60 9.56 2.66 -13.56
C GLY A 60 9.51 2.15 -12.12
N ILE A 61 10.29 2.75 -11.21
CA ILE A 61 10.35 2.37 -9.79
C ILE A 61 10.23 3.60 -8.89
N THR A 62 9.54 3.46 -7.77
CA THR A 62 9.52 4.47 -6.70
C THR A 62 10.89 4.58 -6.05
N ILE A 63 11.41 5.81 -5.93
CA ILE A 63 12.72 6.11 -5.34
C ILE A 63 12.52 6.88 -4.03
N ASN A 64 11.71 7.93 -4.10
CA ASN A 64 11.40 8.80 -2.97
C ASN A 64 10.08 8.37 -2.33
N THR A 65 9.95 8.61 -1.02
CA THR A 65 8.66 8.44 -0.36
C THR A 65 7.71 9.54 -0.80
N SER A 66 6.52 9.16 -1.28
CA SER A 66 5.48 10.09 -1.68
C SER A 66 4.38 10.14 -0.63
N HIS A 67 3.89 11.34 -0.33
CA HIS A 67 2.82 11.55 0.63
C HIS A 67 1.53 11.90 -0.10
N VAL A 68 0.48 11.13 0.14
CA VAL A 68 -0.88 11.44 -0.31
C VAL A 68 -1.83 11.51 0.89
N GLU A 69 -2.85 12.35 0.80
CA GLU A 69 -3.85 12.51 1.85
C GLU A 69 -5.22 12.12 1.32
N TYR A 70 -5.97 11.38 2.14
CA TYR A 70 -7.36 11.02 1.88
C TYR A 70 -8.06 10.76 3.20
N GLU A 71 -9.38 10.69 3.17
CA GLU A 71 -10.19 10.36 4.33
C GLU A 71 -11.21 9.28 4.04
N THR A 72 -11.81 8.76 5.10
CA THR A 72 -13.06 7.99 5.03
C THR A 72 -14.10 8.73 5.86
N GLU A 73 -15.29 8.17 5.98
CA GLU A 73 -16.31 8.69 6.90
C GLU A 73 -15.78 8.80 8.35
N ASN A 74 -14.85 7.91 8.73
CA ASN A 74 -14.43 7.74 10.12
C ASN A 74 -13.12 8.45 10.48
N ARG A 75 -12.17 8.56 9.55
CA ARG A 75 -10.79 8.99 9.84
C ARG A 75 -10.17 9.75 8.69
N HIS A 76 -9.17 10.56 9.00
CA HIS A 76 -8.25 11.15 8.02
C HIS A 76 -6.94 10.35 7.99
N TYR A 77 -6.40 10.13 6.79
CA TYR A 77 -5.18 9.38 6.58
C TYR A 77 -4.12 10.23 5.88
N ALA A 78 -2.92 10.23 6.44
CA ALA A 78 -1.71 10.57 5.71
C ALA A 78 -1.06 9.25 5.27
N HIS A 79 -0.97 9.04 3.97
CA HIS A 79 -0.44 7.81 3.38
C HIS A 79 0.96 8.08 2.81
N VAL A 80 1.94 7.28 3.24
CA VAL A 80 3.31 7.29 2.74
C VAL A 80 3.53 6.11 1.79
N ASP A 81 3.73 6.38 0.51
CA ASP A 81 4.08 5.35 -0.48
C ASP A 81 5.60 5.09 -0.39
N CYS A 82 6.00 3.90 0.04
CA CYS A 82 7.42 3.56 0.23
C CYS A 82 8.00 2.77 -0.95
N PRO A 83 9.28 2.98 -1.28
CA PRO A 83 9.95 2.22 -2.33
C PRO A 83 10.14 0.75 -1.93
N GLY A 84 10.07 -0.16 -2.91
CA GLY A 84 10.24 -1.61 -2.69
C GLY A 84 11.55 -2.21 -3.21
N HIS A 85 12.40 -1.38 -3.83
CA HIS A 85 13.69 -1.82 -4.37
C HIS A 85 14.76 -1.78 -3.28
N ALA A 86 15.64 -2.79 -3.24
CA ALA A 86 16.64 -2.96 -2.18
C ALA A 86 17.56 -1.73 -2.01
N ASP A 87 17.96 -1.10 -3.12
CA ASP A 87 18.81 0.10 -3.12
C ASP A 87 18.21 1.30 -2.36
N TYR A 88 16.88 1.34 -2.20
CA TYR A 88 16.17 2.46 -1.58
C TYR A 88 15.56 2.10 -0.23
N VAL A 89 16.01 1.00 0.40
CA VAL A 89 15.55 0.55 1.74
C VAL A 89 15.65 1.64 2.81
N LYS A 90 16.64 2.55 2.71
CA LYS A 90 16.81 3.67 3.65
C LYS A 90 15.60 4.61 3.66
N ASN A 91 15.02 4.86 2.49
CA ASN A 91 13.85 5.73 2.35
C ASN A 91 12.59 5.03 2.86
N MET A 92 12.52 3.70 2.71
CA MET A 92 11.48 2.90 3.34
C MET A 92 11.56 3.01 4.87
N ILE A 93 12.74 2.87 5.48
CA ILE A 93 12.92 2.95 6.94
C ILE A 93 12.41 4.30 7.50
N THR A 94 12.76 5.41 6.85
CA THR A 94 12.32 6.75 7.28
C THR A 94 10.83 6.97 7.08
N GLY A 95 10.22 6.34 6.07
CA GLY A 95 8.77 6.35 5.85
C GLY A 95 8.03 5.49 6.89
N ALA A 96 8.47 4.25 7.10
CA ALA A 96 7.85 3.29 8.01
C ALA A 96 7.88 3.74 9.47
N ALA A 97 8.94 4.45 9.89
CA ALA A 97 9.03 5.02 11.23
C ALA A 97 7.94 6.07 11.55
N GLN A 98 7.21 6.56 10.55
CA GLN A 98 6.11 7.51 10.72
C GLN A 98 4.74 6.83 10.74
N MET A 99 4.65 5.52 10.47
CA MET A 99 3.40 4.81 10.28
C MET A 99 2.84 4.25 11.59
N ASP A 100 1.57 4.53 11.87
CA ASP A 100 0.80 3.85 12.93
C ASP A 100 0.43 2.41 12.50
N GLY A 101 0.26 2.19 11.19
CA GLY A 101 0.05 0.89 10.57
C GLY A 101 0.45 0.87 9.10
N ALA A 102 0.75 -0.30 8.54
CA ALA A 102 1.19 -0.44 7.16
C ALA A 102 0.25 -1.32 6.32
N ILE A 103 0.19 -1.04 5.02
CA ILE A 103 -0.45 -1.87 4.01
C ILE A 103 0.66 -2.67 3.32
N LEU A 104 0.73 -3.97 3.61
CA LEU A 104 1.65 -4.88 2.93
C LEU A 104 1.05 -5.30 1.58
N VAL A 105 1.68 -4.89 0.49
CA VAL A 105 1.25 -5.23 -0.86
C VAL A 105 2.05 -6.43 -1.36
N VAL A 106 1.34 -7.52 -1.65
CA VAL A 106 1.92 -8.76 -2.17
C VAL A 106 1.22 -9.13 -3.48
N SER A 107 1.98 -9.45 -4.52
CA SER A 107 1.42 -9.95 -5.77
C SER A 107 0.93 -11.38 -5.57
N ALA A 108 -0.34 -11.66 -5.90
CA ALA A 108 -0.90 -13.00 -5.85
C ALA A 108 -0.21 -13.95 -6.85
N ALA A 109 0.31 -13.41 -7.96
CA ALA A 109 1.02 -14.19 -8.97
C ALA A 109 2.45 -14.55 -8.56
N ASP A 110 3.12 -13.67 -7.79
CA ASP A 110 4.53 -13.85 -7.41
C ASP A 110 4.71 -14.42 -6.00
N GLY A 111 3.73 -14.19 -5.11
CA GLY A 111 3.82 -14.55 -3.70
C GLY A 111 4.81 -13.70 -2.89
N PRO A 112 5.20 -14.15 -1.68
CA PRO A 112 6.12 -13.42 -0.81
C PRO A 112 7.59 -13.48 -1.29
N MET A 113 8.11 -12.32 -1.68
CA MET A 113 9.47 -12.15 -2.19
C MET A 113 10.46 -11.68 -1.11
N PRO A 114 11.79 -11.64 -1.36
CA PRO A 114 12.78 -11.28 -0.34
C PRO A 114 12.51 -9.93 0.37
N GLN A 115 12.13 -8.90 -0.39
CA GLN A 115 11.80 -7.58 0.16
C GLN A 115 10.47 -7.58 0.91
N THR A 116 9.56 -8.52 0.66
CA THR A 116 8.37 -8.70 1.50
C THR A 116 8.79 -9.06 2.93
N ARG A 117 9.69 -10.04 3.09
CA ARG A 117 10.28 -10.40 4.40
C ARG A 117 11.04 -9.25 5.03
N GLU A 118 11.93 -8.63 4.25
CA GLU A 118 12.73 -7.49 4.74
C GLU A 118 11.84 -6.34 5.22
N HIS A 119 10.76 -6.04 4.49
CA HIS A 119 9.87 -4.95 4.85
C HIS A 119 9.05 -5.23 6.11
N ILE A 120 8.55 -6.46 6.28
CA ILE A 120 7.86 -6.84 7.53
C ILE A 120 8.83 -6.75 8.71
N LEU A 121 10.04 -7.28 8.56
CA LEU A 121 11.07 -7.20 9.60
C LEU A 121 11.36 -5.74 9.97
N LEU A 122 11.61 -4.88 8.98
CA LEU A 122 11.90 -3.47 9.23
C LEU A 122 10.72 -2.75 9.87
N ALA A 123 9.48 -2.99 9.42
CA ALA A 123 8.27 -2.43 10.01
C ALA A 123 8.17 -2.78 11.51
N SER A 124 8.42 -4.04 11.87
CA SER A 124 8.47 -4.50 13.26
C SER A 124 9.55 -3.78 14.08
N ARG A 125 10.73 -3.51 13.48
CA ARG A 125 11.84 -2.82 14.18
C ARG A 125 11.63 -1.32 14.36
N VAL A 126 10.91 -0.66 13.45
CA VAL A 126 10.65 0.79 13.54
C VAL A 126 9.37 1.13 14.29
N GLY A 127 8.66 0.12 14.81
CA GLY A 127 7.53 0.30 15.72
C GLY A 127 6.15 0.36 15.07
N VAL A 128 6.02 -0.08 13.81
CA VAL A 128 4.71 -0.27 13.18
C VAL A 128 3.94 -1.33 13.97
N GLN A 129 2.74 -1.00 14.44
CA GLN A 129 1.98 -1.87 15.34
C GLN A 129 1.05 -2.84 14.61
N TYR A 130 0.51 -2.41 13.45
CA TYR A 130 -0.50 -3.15 12.71
C TYR A 130 -0.13 -3.23 11.23
N ILE A 131 -0.33 -4.41 10.65
CA ILE A 131 -0.23 -4.62 9.21
C ILE A 131 -1.57 -5.14 8.69
N VAL A 132 -2.06 -4.53 7.62
CA VAL A 132 -3.10 -5.08 6.75
C VAL A 132 -2.47 -5.50 5.44
N VAL A 133 -2.97 -6.57 4.82
CA VAL A 133 -2.38 -7.12 3.59
C VAL A 133 -3.33 -6.89 2.42
N PHE A 134 -2.77 -6.45 1.31
CA PHE A 134 -3.45 -6.42 0.02
C PHE A 134 -2.76 -7.40 -0.94
N LEU A 135 -3.45 -8.50 -1.27
CA LEU A 135 -3.08 -9.45 -2.30
C LEU A 135 -3.47 -8.86 -3.66
N ASN A 136 -2.51 -8.18 -4.29
CA ASN A 136 -2.68 -7.50 -5.56
C ASN A 136 -2.50 -8.44 -6.77
N LYS A 137 -2.85 -7.97 -7.96
CA LYS A 137 -2.75 -8.70 -9.23
C LYS A 137 -3.56 -10.01 -9.23
N ALA A 138 -4.66 -10.04 -8.50
CA ALA A 138 -5.57 -11.20 -8.50
C ALA A 138 -6.14 -11.48 -9.89
N ASP A 139 -6.23 -10.48 -10.76
CA ASP A 139 -6.63 -10.59 -12.16
C ASP A 139 -5.68 -11.47 -13.00
N MET A 140 -4.46 -11.71 -12.52
CA MET A 140 -3.46 -12.55 -13.19
C MET A 140 -3.46 -14.00 -12.71
N VAL A 141 -4.30 -14.35 -11.72
CA VAL A 141 -4.33 -15.67 -11.10
C VAL A 141 -5.72 -16.29 -11.25
N ASP A 142 -5.81 -17.32 -12.08
CA ASP A 142 -7.07 -18.05 -12.32
C ASP A 142 -7.33 -19.16 -11.29
N ASP A 143 -6.32 -19.56 -10.52
CA ASP A 143 -6.39 -20.67 -9.57
C ASP A 143 -6.58 -20.17 -8.12
N PRO A 144 -7.76 -20.38 -7.50
CA PRO A 144 -8.01 -19.99 -6.13
C PRO A 144 -7.10 -20.68 -5.11
N GLU A 145 -6.66 -21.92 -5.38
CA GLU A 145 -5.79 -22.66 -4.46
C GLU A 145 -4.41 -21.99 -4.32
N LEU A 146 -3.93 -21.35 -5.39
CA LEU A 146 -2.68 -20.58 -5.35
C LEU A 146 -2.82 -19.33 -4.46
N ILE A 147 -3.97 -18.64 -4.52
CA ILE A 147 -4.23 -17.46 -3.69
C ILE A 147 -4.28 -17.86 -2.21
N GLU A 148 -4.94 -18.96 -1.89
CA GLU A 148 -5.01 -19.50 -0.52
C GLU A 148 -3.61 -19.88 0.00
N LEU A 149 -2.79 -20.53 -0.84
CA LEU A 149 -1.41 -20.87 -0.49
C LEU A 149 -0.57 -19.62 -0.20
N VAL A 150 -0.64 -18.62 -1.07
CA VAL A 150 0.07 -17.34 -0.88
C VAL A 150 -0.42 -16.64 0.39
N GLU A 151 -1.73 -16.67 0.66
CA GLU A 151 -2.29 -16.11 1.89
C GLU A 151 -1.68 -16.80 3.13
N MET A 152 -1.63 -18.12 3.15
CA MET A 152 -1.03 -18.90 4.25
C MET A 152 0.43 -18.50 4.49
N GLU A 153 1.24 -18.43 3.42
CA GLU A 153 2.65 -18.04 3.53
C GLU A 153 2.83 -16.62 4.10
N ILE A 154 1.95 -15.68 3.74
CA ILE A 154 1.99 -14.31 4.29
C ILE A 154 1.66 -14.33 5.79
N ARG A 155 0.63 -15.09 6.21
CA ARG A 155 0.25 -15.19 7.61
C ARG A 155 1.39 -15.75 8.46
N GLU A 156 2.03 -16.82 8.00
CA GLU A 156 3.20 -17.40 8.67
C GLU A 156 4.32 -16.37 8.80
N MET A 157 4.61 -15.63 7.73
CA MET A 157 5.65 -14.60 7.72
C MET A 157 5.35 -13.43 8.67
N LEU A 158 4.10 -12.97 8.74
CA LEU A 158 3.67 -11.95 9.70
C LEU A 158 3.89 -12.43 11.13
N SER A 159 3.49 -13.66 11.44
CA SER A 159 3.67 -14.30 12.74
C SER A 159 5.16 -14.47 13.11
N GLU A 160 6.01 -14.84 12.15
CA GLU A 160 7.46 -14.96 12.35
C GLU A 160 8.09 -13.66 12.86
N TYR A 161 7.63 -12.51 12.36
CA TYR A 161 8.18 -11.18 12.69
C TYR A 161 7.40 -10.42 13.77
N GLY A 162 6.50 -11.11 14.48
CA GLY A 162 5.82 -10.59 15.68
C GLY A 162 4.55 -9.80 15.41
N PHE A 163 3.97 -9.91 14.22
CA PHE A 163 2.62 -9.42 13.92
C PHE A 163 1.59 -10.52 14.14
N ASP A 164 0.32 -10.14 14.29
CA ASP A 164 -0.80 -11.08 14.41
C ASP A 164 -1.18 -11.61 13.03
N GLY A 165 -0.42 -12.58 12.51
CA GLY A 165 -0.65 -13.18 11.20
C GLY A 165 -1.99 -13.90 11.08
N ASP A 166 -2.49 -14.49 12.17
CA ASP A 166 -3.76 -15.22 12.19
C ASP A 166 -4.97 -14.29 12.01
N ASN A 167 -4.92 -13.10 12.61
CA ASN A 167 -6.02 -12.13 12.54
C ASN A 167 -5.76 -10.94 11.61
N ALA A 168 -4.59 -10.88 10.95
CA ALA A 168 -4.29 -9.85 9.97
C ALA A 168 -5.37 -9.82 8.87
N PRO A 169 -6.00 -8.66 8.61
CA PRO A 169 -6.92 -8.51 7.49
C PRO A 169 -6.16 -8.67 6.18
N ILE A 170 -6.63 -9.60 5.34
CA ILE A 170 -6.10 -9.84 4.00
C ILE A 170 -7.23 -9.60 3.01
N THR A 171 -7.00 -8.73 2.04
CA THR A 171 -7.95 -8.43 0.95
C THR A 171 -7.29 -8.74 -0.37
N CYS A 172 -7.98 -9.50 -1.22
CA CYS A 172 -7.51 -9.89 -2.54
C CYS A 172 -8.20 -9.06 -3.62
N GLY A 173 -7.45 -8.53 -4.58
CA GLY A 173 -7.99 -7.69 -5.64
C GLY A 173 -6.96 -7.28 -6.69
N SER A 174 -7.36 -6.33 -7.53
CA SER A 174 -6.51 -5.76 -8.57
C SER A 174 -6.52 -4.24 -8.49
N ALA A 175 -5.40 -3.68 -8.03
CA ALA A 175 -5.23 -2.23 -7.99
C ALA A 175 -5.30 -1.61 -9.39
N LEU A 176 -4.84 -2.33 -10.42
CA LEU A 176 -4.87 -1.86 -11.81
C LEU A 176 -6.31 -1.75 -12.33
N GLU A 177 -7.12 -2.79 -12.12
CA GLU A 177 -8.53 -2.76 -12.50
C GLU A 177 -9.30 -1.68 -11.73
N ALA A 178 -8.99 -1.46 -10.46
CA ALA A 178 -9.56 -0.40 -9.64
C ALA A 178 -9.18 1.02 -10.14
N VAL A 179 -7.94 1.23 -10.59
CA VAL A 179 -7.52 2.49 -11.22
C VAL A 179 -8.23 2.72 -12.56
N ASN A 180 -8.37 1.66 -13.37
CA ASN A 180 -9.00 1.74 -14.69
C ASN A 180 -10.52 1.92 -14.61
N ASN A 181 -11.16 1.36 -13.57
CA ASN A 181 -12.61 1.32 -13.40
C ASN A 181 -13.04 1.76 -11.99
N PRO A 182 -12.70 2.99 -11.55
CA PRO A 182 -12.87 3.42 -10.16
C PRO A 182 -14.35 3.56 -9.73
N THR A 183 -15.28 3.50 -10.67
CA THR A 183 -16.73 3.57 -10.44
C THR A 183 -17.41 2.20 -10.45
N ASP A 184 -16.71 1.15 -10.87
CA ASP A 184 -17.25 -0.21 -10.95
C ASP A 184 -17.04 -0.93 -9.60
N PRO A 185 -18.11 -1.20 -8.83
CA PRO A 185 -18.00 -1.79 -7.51
C PRO A 185 -17.42 -3.20 -7.48
N GLU A 186 -17.41 -3.94 -8.59
CA GLU A 186 -16.79 -5.27 -8.68
C GLU A 186 -15.27 -5.15 -8.91
N LYS A 187 -14.86 -4.16 -9.70
CA LYS A 187 -13.45 -3.93 -10.04
C LYS A 187 -12.69 -3.07 -9.04
N SER A 188 -13.41 -2.32 -8.21
CA SER A 188 -12.85 -1.46 -7.15
C SER A 188 -12.95 -2.10 -5.75
N LYS A 189 -13.09 -3.44 -5.67
CA LYS A 189 -13.15 -4.17 -4.39
C LYS A 189 -11.79 -4.26 -3.71
#